data_AF-A0A1A8EDN3-F1
#
_entry.id   AF-A0A1A8EDN3-F1
#
_cell.length_a   1.000
_cell.length_b   1.000
_cell.length_c   1.000
_cell.angle_alpha   90.00
_cell.angle_beta   90.00
_cell.angle_gamma   90.00
#
_symmetry.space_group_name_H-M   'P 1'
#
loop_
_entity.id
_entity.type
_entity.pdbx_description
1 polymer ?
#
loop_
_entity_poly.entity_id
_entity_poly.type
_entity_poly.pdbx_seq_one_letter_code
_entity_poly.pdbx_strand_id
1 'polypeptide(L)' 'DVDMEALVWDLGSMNGTRKGRLKLTPNVRYALSEGDSLVLADIPCRYVRWGGVSSQDDMKIPGCVQS' A
#
# COMPACT_ATOMS: atom_id res chain seq x y z
N ASP A 1 -20.58 -4.03 -9.23
CA ASP A 1 -19.36 -4.09 -8.41
C ASP A 1 -19.54 -3.27 -7.16
N VAL A 2 -19.36 -3.88 -6.00
CA VAL A 2 -19.12 -3.10 -4.78
C VAL A 2 -17.63 -2.76 -4.84
N ASP A 3 -17.30 -1.48 -5.03
CA ASP A 3 -15.92 -1.00 -4.91
C ASP A 3 -15.38 -1.45 -3.55
N MET A 4 -14.58 -2.51 -3.51
CA MET A 4 -13.96 -2.96 -2.26
C MET A 4 -12.94 -1.91 -1.84
N GLU A 5 -13.27 -1.16 -0.79
CA GLU A 5 -12.37 -0.20 -0.18
C GLU A 5 -11.23 -0.94 0.52
N ALA A 6 -10.01 -0.75 0.02
CA ALA A 6 -8.81 -1.19 0.71
C ALA A 6 -8.55 -0.25 1.88
N LEU A 7 -8.36 -0.81 3.08
CA LEU A 7 -8.11 -0.08 4.31
C LEU A 7 -6.80 -0.53 4.93
N VAL A 8 -6.11 0.39 5.61
CA VAL A 8 -4.91 0.10 6.41
C VAL A 8 -5.10 0.65 7.83
N TRP A 9 -4.60 -0.08 8.81
CA TRP A 9 -4.47 0.41 10.18
C TRP A 9 -3.25 -0.22 10.84
N ASP A 10 -2.62 0.53 11.72
CA ASP A 10 -1.51 0.04 12.53
C ASP A 10 -2.04 -0.73 13.74
N LEU A 11 -1.45 -1.88 14.09
CA LEU A 11 -1.88 -2.70 15.22
C LEU A 11 -1.16 -2.36 16.54
N GLY A 12 -0.55 -1.17 16.64
CA GLY A 12 0.31 -0.81 17.76
C GLY A 12 1.73 -1.33 17.58
N SER A 13 2.23 -1.29 16.35
CA SER A 13 3.60 -1.73 16.05
C SER A 13 4.62 -0.83 16.76
N MET A 14 5.73 -1.42 17.22
CA MET A 14 6.74 -0.69 18.00
C MET A 14 7.30 0.53 17.26
N ASN A 15 7.51 0.39 15.94
CA ASN A 15 8.09 1.44 15.10
C ASN A 15 7.04 2.25 14.33
N GLY A 16 5.77 1.82 14.37
CA GLY A 16 4.65 2.49 13.74
C GLY A 16 4.60 2.37 12.22
N THR A 17 3.50 2.88 11.69
CA THR A 17 3.23 2.95 10.25
C THR A 17 2.89 4.39 9.86
N ARG A 18 3.32 4.81 8.66
CA ARG A 18 2.95 6.10 8.06
C ARG A 18 2.27 5.90 6.70
N LYS A 19 1.30 6.75 6.39
CA LYS A 19 0.72 6.97 5.06
C LYS A 19 1.10 8.37 4.58
N GLY A 20 1.95 8.48 3.57
CA GLY A 20 2.59 9.73 3.20
C GLY A 20 3.32 10.33 4.40
N ARG A 21 2.90 11.52 4.84
CA ARG A 21 3.43 12.20 6.04
C ARG A 21 2.65 11.90 7.32
N LEU A 22 1.50 11.25 7.23
CA LEU A 22 0.62 10.96 8.36
C LEU A 22 1.09 9.69 9.08
N LYS A 23 1.44 9.78 10.37
CA LYS A 23 1.61 8.61 11.24
C LYS A 23 0.23 8.07 11.62
N LEU A 24 0.01 6.78 11.42
CA LEU A 24 -1.27 6.16 11.73
C LEU A 24 -1.43 6.04 13.25
N THR A 25 -2.64 6.33 13.74
CA THR A 25 -3.03 6.01 15.12
C THR A 25 -3.36 4.51 15.20
N PRO A 26 -2.89 3.78 16.22
CA PRO A 26 -3.21 2.36 16.38
C PRO A 26 -4.70 2.08 16.36
N ASN A 27 -5.10 1.03 15.65
CA ASN A 27 -6.48 0.54 15.49
C ASN A 27 -7.46 1.50 14.80
N VAL A 28 -6.98 2.62 14.23
CA VAL A 28 -7.78 3.53 13.41
C VAL A 28 -7.64 3.15 11.94
N ARG A 29 -8.76 3.01 11.23
CA ARG A 29 -8.79 2.63 9.81
C ARG A 29 -8.59 3.85 8.91
N TYR A 30 -7.69 3.73 7.95
CA TYR A 30 -7.42 4.74 6.93
C TYR A 30 -7.64 4.13 5.56
N ALA A 31 -8.32 4.87 4.68
CA ALA A 31 -8.52 4.43 3.30
C ALA A 31 -7.19 4.41 2.51
N LEU A 32 -7.01 3.38 1.69
CA LEU A 32 -5.95 3.28 0.71
C LEU A 32 -6.49 3.60 -0.69
N SER A 33 -5.72 4.40 -1.41
CA SER A 33 -5.92 4.74 -2.80
C SER A 33 -4.71 4.28 -3.61
N GLU A 34 -4.94 3.97 -4.88
CA GLU A 34 -3.88 3.54 -5.79
C GLU A 34 -2.69 4.49 -5.76
N GLY A 35 -1.49 3.94 -5.65
CA GLY A 35 -0.25 4.72 -5.62
C GLY A 35 0.08 5.39 -4.28
N ASP A 36 -0.76 5.25 -3.24
CA ASP A 36 -0.47 5.77 -1.91
C ASP A 36 0.89 5.29 -1.40
N SER A 37 1.69 6.22 -0.89
CA SER A 37 2.98 5.91 -0.27
C SER A 37 2.79 5.55 1.19
N LEU A 38 3.44 4.48 1.62
CA LEU A 38 3.46 4.01 3.00
C LEU A 38 4.91 3.91 3.48
N VAL A 39 5.11 4.04 4.79
CA VAL A 39 6.38 3.67 5.43
C VAL A 39 6.07 2.75 6.60
N LEU A 40 6.48 1.49 6.50
CA LEU A 40 6.35 0.49 7.55
C LEU A 40 7.65 0.48 8.35
N ALA A 41 7.64 0.99 9.59
CA ALA A 41 8.88 1.34 10.29
C ALA A 41 9.78 2.28 9.44
N ASP A 42 10.85 1.74 8.84
CA ASP A 42 11.82 2.40 7.96
C ASP A 42 11.76 1.91 6.50
N ILE A 43 10.82 1.01 6.17
CA ILE A 43 10.66 0.42 4.85
C ILE A 43 9.67 1.25 4.02
N PRO A 44 10.09 1.95 2.95
CA PRO A 44 9.19 2.65 2.06
C PRO A 44 8.43 1.66 1.17
N CYS A 45 7.12 1.85 1.06
CA CYS A 45 6.22 1.02 0.26
C CYS A 45 5.26 1.88 -0.56
N ARG A 46 4.68 1.28 -1.59
CA ARG A 46 3.60 1.87 -2.38
C ARG A 46 2.45 0.88 -2.46
N TYR A 47 1.24 1.33 -2.20
CA TYR A 47 0.05 0.52 -2.43
C TYR A 47 -0.23 0.44 -3.94
N VAL A 48 -0.38 -0.78 -4.44
CA VAL A 48 -0.74 -1.08 -5.83
C VAL A 48 -1.87 -2.11 -5.81
N ARG A 49 -3.00 -1.79 -6.43
CA ARG A 49 -4.13 -2.69 -6.61
C ARG A 49 -3.82 -3.67 -7.73
N TRP A 50 -3.57 -4.92 -7.37
CA TRP A 50 -3.38 -5.99 -8.35
C TRP A 50 -4.72 -6.35 -9.00
N GLY A 51 -4.77 -6.39 -10.35
CA GLY A 51 -5.97 -6.77 -11.10
C GLY A 51 -6.77 -5.63 -11.71
N GLY A 52 -6.27 -4.38 -11.67
CA GLY A 52 -6.79 -3.25 -12.46
C GLY A 52 -6.26 -3.22 -13.90
N VAL A 53 -6.03 -4.38 -14.52
CA VAL A 53 -5.53 -4.45 -15.90
C VAL A 53 -6.70 -4.22 -16.86
N SER A 54 -6.83 -3.00 -17.38
CA SER A 54 -7.27 -2.92 -18.78
C SER A 54 -6.22 -3.65 -19.59
N SER A 55 -6.63 -4.63 -20.39
CA SER A 55 -5.74 -5.37 -21.28
C SER A 55 -4.86 -4.38 -22.04
N GLN A 56 -3.54 -4.65 -22.07
CA GLN A 56 -2.47 -3.80 -22.63
C GLN A 56 -1.91 -2.77 -21.66
N ASP A 57 -1.01 -3.21 -20.79
CA ASP A 57 0.35 -2.66 -20.75
C ASP A 57 1.23 -3.61 -19.95
N ASP A 58 2.31 -4.06 -20.59
CA ASP A 58 3.30 -4.97 -20.03
C ASP A 58 3.88 -4.41 -18.72
N MET A 59 3.41 -4.93 -17.59
CA MET A 59 3.96 -4.64 -16.27
C MET A 59 5.35 -5.26 -16.16
N LYS A 60 6.36 -4.54 -16.66
CA LYS A 60 7.76 -4.79 -16.31
C LYS A 60 7.93 -4.44 -14.83
N ILE A 61 7.83 -5.42 -13.94
CA ILE A 61 8.21 -5.29 -12.54
C ILE A 61 9.72 -4.98 -12.51
N PRO A 62 10.18 -3.78 -12.10
CA PRO A 62 11.60 -3.52 -12.00
C PRO A 62 12.08 -4.11 -10.67
N GLY A 63 12.62 -5.33 -10.70
CA GLY A 63 13.38 -5.88 -9.57
C GLY A 63 13.18 -7.35 -9.24
N CYS A 64 12.27 -8.10 -9.89
CA CYS A 64 12.28 -9.54 -9.77
C CYS A 64 13.29 -10.13 -10.75
N VAL A 65 14.54 -10.27 -10.31
CA VAL A 65 15.53 -11.12 -11.00
C VAL A 65 14.98 -12.54 -10.97
N GLN A 66 14.51 -13.02 -12.12
CA GLN A 66 14.19 -14.42 -12.30
C GLN A 66 15.51 -15.19 -12.34
N SER A 67 15.74 -16.00 -11.31
CA SER A 67 16.75 -17.06 -11.26
C SER A 67 16.40 -18.19 -12.21
#